data_AF-A0A7S0M1I5-F1
#
_entry.id   AF-A0A7S0M1I5-F1
#
_cell.length_a   1.000
_cell.length_b   1.000
_cell.length_c   1.000
_cell.angle_alpha   90.00
_cell.angle_beta   90.00
_cell.angle_gamma   90.00
#
_symmetry.space_group_name_H-M   'P 1'
#
loop_
_entity.id
_entity.type
_entity.pdbx_description
1 polymer ?
#
loop_
_entity_poly.entity_id
_entity_poly.type
_entity_poly.pdbx_seq_one_letter_code
_entity_poly.pdbx_strand_id
1 'polypeptide(L)'
;AGARVRFRLEGLRVRPWAGFSGTFQVCTLLDDGSLVDLAGDVAGWNVEAGTLGAVEVAAMSLVPGVLMQVAVDATLATPLPYDAEVHVLFPPGYGNLDFARVAAAAGFRARIAVKAVASRVGGGAILVLQQLGAGPA
;
A
#
# COMPACT_ATOMS: atom_id res chain seq x y z
N ALA A 1 -19.38 8.71 -35.41
CA ALA A 1 -20.20 8.03 -34.39
C ALA A 1 -19.26 7.25 -33.48
N GLY A 2 -19.30 7.46 -32.16
CA GLY A 2 -18.44 6.75 -31.20
C GLY A 2 -19.26 5.72 -30.44
N ALA A 3 -18.92 4.43 -30.57
CA ALA A 3 -19.53 3.38 -29.78
C ALA A 3 -18.83 3.29 -28.41
N ARG A 4 -19.60 3.29 -27.31
CA ARG A 4 -19.07 3.06 -25.97
C ARG A 4 -18.98 1.55 -25.75
N VAL A 5 -17.76 1.03 -25.67
CA VAL A 5 -17.51 -0.39 -25.35
C VAL A 5 -17.28 -0.52 -23.85
N ARG A 6 -17.92 -1.50 -23.21
CA ARG A 6 -17.75 -1.83 -21.79
C ARG A 6 -17.32 -3.28 -21.68
N PHE A 7 -16.26 -3.53 -20.93
CA PHE A 7 -15.79 -4.88 -20.59
C PHE A 7 -16.06 -5.14 -19.10
N ARG A 8 -16.31 -6.41 -18.77
CA ARG A 8 -16.42 -6.89 -17.39
C ARG A 8 -15.26 -7.84 -17.15
N LEU A 9 -14.49 -7.58 -16.09
CA LEU A 9 -13.42 -8.45 -15.64
C LEU A 9 -13.88 -9.15 -14.38
N GLU A 10 -13.83 -10.47 -14.38
CA GLU A 10 -14.22 -11.30 -13.24
C GLU A 10 -13.01 -12.07 -12.70
N GLY A 11 -13.10 -12.49 -11.42
CA GLY A 11 -12.06 -13.32 -10.82
C GLY A 11 -10.71 -12.62 -10.61
N LEU A 12 -10.66 -11.28 -10.62
CA LEU A 12 -9.45 -10.53 -10.31
C LEU A 12 -8.98 -10.86 -8.89
N ARG A 13 -7.75 -11.37 -8.76
CA ARG A 13 -7.12 -11.66 -7.48
C ARG A 13 -5.78 -10.95 -7.38
N VAL A 14 -5.50 -10.39 -6.21
CA VAL A 14 -4.17 -9.88 -5.89
C VAL A 14 -3.28 -11.09 -5.58
N ARG A 15 -2.15 -11.20 -6.29
CA ARG A 15 -1.15 -12.23 -6.01
C ARG A 15 -0.30 -11.83 -4.79
N PRO A 16 -0.10 -12.71 -3.79
CA PRO A 16 0.71 -12.38 -2.61
C PRO A 16 2.22 -12.63 -2.79
N TRP A 17 2.68 -13.13 -3.93
CA TRP A 17 4.09 -13.39 -4.21
C TRP A 17 4.59 -12.66 -5.46
N ALA A 18 5.88 -12.37 -5.50
CA ALA A 18 6.59 -11.75 -6.61
C ALA A 18 7.06 -12.76 -7.67
N GLY A 19 7.66 -12.25 -8.74
CA GLY A 19 8.20 -13.00 -9.86
C GLY A 19 7.35 -12.90 -11.13
N PHE A 20 7.81 -13.60 -12.16
CA PHE A 20 7.16 -13.61 -13.46
C PHE A 20 5.74 -14.16 -13.36
N SER A 21 4.76 -13.46 -13.94
CA SER A 21 3.35 -13.86 -13.92
C SER A 21 3.04 -15.05 -14.84
N GLY A 22 3.99 -15.47 -15.68
CA GLY A 22 3.69 -16.29 -16.85
C GLY A 22 3.11 -15.45 -17.97
N THR A 23 3.00 -16.04 -19.17
CA THR A 23 2.28 -15.43 -20.29
C THR A 23 0.77 -15.49 -20.05
N PHE A 24 0.05 -14.61 -20.71
CA PHE A 24 -1.40 -14.54 -20.64
C PHE A 24 -2.02 -14.85 -21.99
N GLN A 25 -3.29 -15.25 -21.95
CA GLN A 25 -4.14 -15.31 -23.12
C GLN A 25 -5.28 -14.32 -22.92
N VAL A 26 -5.56 -13.52 -23.93
CA VAL A 26 -6.69 -12.60 -23.94
C VAL A 26 -7.65 -13.05 -25.02
N CYS A 27 -8.86 -13.43 -24.61
CA CYS A 27 -9.91 -13.88 -25.50
C CYS A 27 -11.05 -12.86 -25.54
N THR A 28 -11.57 -12.60 -26.72
CA THR A 28 -12.88 -11.96 -26.87
C THR A 28 -13.90 -13.06 -27.13
N LEU A 29 -14.92 -13.13 -26.29
CA LEU A 29 -16.00 -14.12 -26.38
C LEU A 29 -17.32 -13.41 -26.71
N LEU A 30 -18.23 -14.10 -27.40
CA LEU A 30 -19.64 -13.71 -27.47
C LEU A 30 -20.33 -13.98 -26.12
N ASP A 31 -21.58 -13.52 -26.00
CA ASP A 31 -22.40 -13.71 -24.80
C ASP A 31 -22.73 -15.18 -24.51
N ASP A 32 -22.75 -16.03 -25.55
CA ASP A 32 -22.87 -17.48 -25.44
C ASP A 32 -21.55 -18.21 -25.10
N GLY A 33 -20.45 -17.47 -24.93
CA GLY A 33 -19.13 -18.00 -24.61
C GLY A 33 -18.32 -18.51 -25.80
N SER A 34 -18.81 -18.35 -27.03
CA SER A 34 -18.05 -18.71 -28.23
C SER A 34 -16.90 -17.73 -28.50
N LEU A 35 -15.77 -18.26 -28.98
CA LEU A 35 -14.54 -17.49 -29.22
C LEU A 35 -14.65 -16.65 -30.50
N VAL A 36 -14.44 -15.34 -30.37
CA VAL A 36 -14.33 -14.40 -31.51
C VAL A 36 -12.88 -14.18 -31.90
N ASP A 37 -12.03 -13.93 -30.91
CA ASP A 37 -10.62 -13.61 -31.10
C ASP A 37 -9.78 -14.08 -29.90
N LEU A 38 -8.53 -14.45 -30.17
CA LEU A 38 -7.57 -14.94 -29.19
C LEU A 38 -6.18 -14.33 -29.45
N ALA A 39 -5.69 -13.58 -28.47
CA ALA A 39 -4.28 -13.26 -28.35
C ALA A 39 -3.62 -14.27 -27.39
N GLY A 40 -2.95 -15.28 -27.95
CA GLY A 40 -2.41 -16.42 -27.19
C GLY A 40 -1.04 -16.18 -26.52
N ASP A 41 -0.30 -15.17 -26.98
CA ASP A 41 1.09 -14.92 -26.57
C ASP A 41 1.26 -13.53 -25.94
N VAL A 42 0.34 -13.16 -25.05
CA VAL A 42 0.46 -11.88 -24.34
C VAL A 42 1.59 -12.02 -23.33
N ALA A 43 2.59 -11.14 -23.46
CA ALA A 43 3.76 -11.14 -22.60
C ALA A 43 3.36 -11.01 -21.13
N GLY A 44 4.00 -11.81 -20.29
CA GLY A 44 3.86 -11.73 -18.84
C GLY A 44 4.45 -10.46 -18.27
N TRP A 45 4.07 -10.14 -17.03
CA TRP A 45 4.67 -9.07 -16.25
C TRP A 45 5.51 -9.64 -15.12
N ASN A 46 6.71 -9.09 -14.92
CA ASN A 46 7.51 -9.42 -13.76
C ASN A 46 7.10 -8.55 -12.58
N VAL A 47 6.51 -9.15 -11.55
CA VAL A 47 6.15 -8.44 -10.32
C VAL A 47 7.35 -8.45 -9.40
N GLU A 48 7.88 -7.27 -9.08
CA GLU A 48 8.99 -7.16 -8.14
C GLU A 48 8.56 -7.49 -6.71
N ALA A 49 9.48 -8.08 -5.94
CA ALA A 49 9.24 -8.31 -4.52
C ALA A 49 9.16 -6.97 -3.79
N GLY A 50 8.09 -6.80 -3.02
CA GLY A 50 8.00 -5.69 -2.09
C GLY A 50 9.10 -5.82 -1.04
N THR A 51 10.11 -4.95 -1.11
CA THR A 51 11.11 -4.82 -0.05
C THR A 51 10.89 -3.53 0.72
N LEU A 52 11.03 -3.62 2.03
CA LEU A 52 11.09 -2.47 2.93
C LEU A 52 12.55 -2.38 3.44
N GLY A 53 13.27 -1.36 3.01
CA GLY A 53 14.68 -1.14 3.35
C GLY A 53 14.90 0.24 3.97
N ALA A 54 16.08 0.44 4.57
CA ALA A 54 16.49 1.71 5.19
C ALA A 54 15.38 2.33 6.08
N VAL A 55 14.80 1.49 6.94
CA VAL A 55 13.69 1.91 7.81
C VAL A 55 14.25 2.68 8.99
N GLU A 56 13.78 3.91 9.15
CA GLU A 56 14.06 4.75 10.30
C GLU A 56 12.74 5.29 10.88
N VAL A 57 12.59 5.18 12.20
CA VAL A 57 11.47 5.75 12.94
C VAL A 57 12.03 6.58 14.07
N ALA A 58 11.84 7.90 13.99
CA ALA A 58 12.34 8.84 14.99
C ALA A 58 11.17 9.55 15.69
N ALA A 59 11.13 9.46 17.02
CA ALA A 59 10.25 10.27 17.85
C ALA A 59 10.95 11.59 18.19
N MET A 60 10.44 12.71 17.69
CA MET A 60 11.07 14.03 17.87
C MET A 60 10.88 14.60 19.28
N SER A 61 9.88 14.14 20.02
CA SER A 61 9.64 14.52 21.40
C SER A 61 9.26 13.31 22.23
N LEU A 62 9.97 13.13 23.36
CA LEU A 62 9.69 12.12 24.38
C LEU A 62 9.24 12.75 25.70
N VAL A 63 8.94 14.05 25.69
CA VAL A 63 8.50 14.77 26.89
C VAL A 63 7.03 14.44 27.15
N PRO A 64 6.68 13.93 28.35
CA PRO A 64 5.30 13.65 28.71
C PRO A 64 4.42 14.90 28.58
N GLY A 65 3.21 14.74 28.01
CA GLY A 65 2.25 15.82 27.84
C GLY A 65 2.49 16.75 26.65
N VAL A 66 3.57 16.55 25.89
CA VAL A 66 3.84 17.27 24.63
C VAL A 66 3.35 16.45 23.45
N LEU A 67 2.87 17.12 22.40
CA LEU A 67 2.48 16.48 21.15
C LEU A 67 3.67 15.72 20.54
N MET A 68 3.55 14.40 20.42
CA MET A 68 4.57 13.57 19.80
C MET A 68 4.56 13.74 18.28
N GLN A 69 5.72 14.05 17.70
CA GLN A 69 5.92 13.99 16.26
C GLN A 69 6.79 12.79 15.94
N VAL A 70 6.35 12.02 14.95
CA VAL A 70 7.03 10.82 14.46
C VAL A 70 7.46 11.08 13.03
N ALA A 71 8.75 10.93 12.75
CA ALA A 71 9.26 10.84 11.39
C ALA A 71 9.43 9.35 11.05
N VAL A 72 8.92 8.94 9.89
CA VAL A 72 9.00 7.56 9.40
C VAL A 72 9.60 7.59 8.01
N ASP A 73 10.84 7.16 7.88
CA ASP A 73 11.51 7.11 6.60
C ASP A 73 11.77 5.66 6.21
N ALA A 74 11.47 5.32 4.96
CA ALA A 74 11.65 3.97 4.46
C ALA A 74 11.83 3.96 2.94
N THR A 75 12.67 3.06 2.45
CA THR A 75 12.81 2.81 1.01
C THR A 75 11.95 1.63 0.61
N LEU A 76 11.03 1.86 -0.32
CA LEU A 76 10.16 0.84 -0.89
C LEU A 76 10.60 0.50 -2.32
N ALA A 77 10.76 -0.79 -2.64
CA ALA A 77 10.96 -1.22 -4.03
C ALA A 77 9.69 -1.01 -4.87
N THR A 78 8.53 -1.34 -4.30
CA THR A 78 7.23 -1.18 -4.95
C THR A 78 6.47 -0.04 -4.29
N PRO A 79 5.93 0.93 -5.04
CA PRO A 79 5.08 1.96 -4.46
C PRO A 79 3.86 1.32 -3.79
N LEU A 80 3.49 1.85 -2.61
CA LEU A 80 2.29 1.41 -1.93
C LEU A 80 1.05 1.71 -2.80
N PRO A 81 0.05 0.82 -2.83
CA PRO A 81 -1.21 1.08 -3.48
C PRO A 81 -2.04 2.13 -2.71
N TYR A 82 -3.10 2.64 -3.34
CA TYR A 82 -4.09 3.48 -2.65
C TYR A 82 -4.71 2.70 -1.48
N ASP A 83 -4.98 3.41 -0.38
CA ASP A 83 -5.52 2.84 0.86
C ASP A 83 -4.66 1.77 1.54
N ALA A 84 -3.40 1.64 1.13
CA ALA A 84 -2.45 0.80 1.85
C ALA A 84 -2.22 1.33 3.27
N GLU A 85 -2.06 0.40 4.21
CA GLU A 85 -1.76 0.72 5.59
C GLU A 85 -0.29 0.40 5.91
N VAL A 86 0.33 1.28 6.69
CA VAL A 86 1.65 1.07 7.28
C VAL A 86 1.47 1.06 8.80
N HIS A 87 1.86 -0.04 9.43
CA HIS A 87 1.71 -0.22 10.87
C HIS A 87 3.07 -0.02 11.53
N VAL A 88 3.20 1.02 12.35
CA VAL A 88 4.41 1.30 13.12
C VAL A 88 4.18 0.84 14.55
N LEU A 89 4.93 -0.20 14.96
CA LEU A 89 4.83 -0.76 16.30
C LEU A 89 5.82 -0.08 17.25
N PHE A 90 5.29 0.52 18.31
CA PHE A 90 6.08 1.06 19.40
C PHE A 90 6.15 0.08 20.58
N PRO A 91 7.30 0.00 21.27
CA PRO A 91 7.47 -0.84 22.44
C PRO A 91 6.63 -0.33 23.64
N PRO A 92 6.47 -1.15 24.69
CA PRO A 92 5.84 -0.72 25.94
C PRO A 92 6.54 0.53 26.50
N GLY A 93 5.75 1.51 26.93
CA GLY A 93 6.23 2.84 27.36
C GLY A 93 5.75 3.98 26.47
N TYR A 94 5.34 3.68 25.23
CA TYR A 94 4.71 4.62 24.29
C TYR A 94 3.17 4.48 24.32
N GLY A 95 2.57 4.52 25.51
CA GLY A 95 1.18 4.11 25.72
C GLY A 95 0.10 5.06 25.19
N ASN A 96 0.43 6.33 24.94
CA ASN A 96 -0.51 7.32 24.41
C ASN A 96 0.07 7.97 23.15
N LEU A 97 -0.44 7.55 21.99
CA LEU A 97 -0.10 8.11 20.68
C LEU A 97 -1.28 8.89 20.07
N ASP A 98 -2.32 9.21 20.84
CA ASP A 98 -3.56 9.82 20.32
C ASP A 98 -3.32 11.16 19.63
N PHE A 99 -2.24 11.84 20.02
CA PHE A 99 -1.80 13.10 19.45
C PHE A 99 -0.60 12.96 18.50
N ALA A 100 -0.17 11.74 18.19
CA ALA A 100 0.95 11.50 17.30
C ALA A 100 0.66 12.07 15.91
N ARG A 101 1.62 12.81 15.36
CA ARG A 101 1.57 13.29 13.98
C ARG A 101 2.75 12.74 13.19
N VAL A 102 2.51 12.41 11.93
CA VAL A 102 3.58 12.13 10.97
C VAL A 102 4.17 13.46 10.51
N ALA A 103 5.43 13.71 10.84
CA ALA A 103 6.15 14.92 10.45
C ALA A 103 6.83 14.78 9.07
N ALA A 104 7.32 13.57 8.78
CA ALA A 104 7.91 13.20 7.49
C ALA A 104 7.63 11.71 7.22
N ALA A 105 7.44 11.40 5.93
CA ALA A 105 7.17 10.08 5.41
C ALA A 105 8.02 9.85 4.15
N ALA A 106 9.34 9.99 4.23
CA ALA A 106 10.20 9.94 3.05
C ALA A 106 10.26 8.52 2.49
N GLY A 107 10.11 8.42 1.15
CA GLY A 107 10.09 7.17 0.41
C GLY A 107 8.69 6.56 0.21
N PHE A 108 7.68 7.11 0.86
CA PHE A 108 6.29 6.91 0.46
C PHE A 108 5.93 7.98 -0.59
N ARG A 109 5.67 7.57 -1.84
CA ARG A 109 5.45 8.49 -2.99
C ARG A 109 4.15 9.32 -2.90
N ALA A 110 3.40 9.19 -1.81
CA ALA A 110 2.06 9.70 -1.64
C ALA A 110 1.91 10.30 -0.25
N ARG A 111 0.86 11.10 -0.05
CA ARG A 111 0.56 11.66 1.26
C ARG A 111 0.15 10.53 2.20
N ILE A 112 0.83 10.44 3.34
CA ILE A 112 0.47 9.55 4.44
C ILE A 112 -0.19 10.35 5.55
N ALA A 113 -1.23 9.79 6.17
CA ALA A 113 -1.84 10.34 7.36
C ALA A 113 -2.05 9.26 8.42
N VAL A 114 -2.12 9.69 9.68
CA VAL A 114 -2.55 8.83 10.78
C VAL A 114 -4.01 8.48 10.59
N LYS A 115 -4.30 7.18 10.49
CA LYS A 115 -5.65 6.63 10.41
C LYS A 115 -6.18 6.32 11.81
N ALA A 116 -5.36 5.64 12.61
CA ALA A 116 -5.75 5.18 13.94
C ALA A 116 -4.53 4.93 14.83
N VAL A 117 -4.79 4.86 16.12
CA VAL A 117 -3.86 4.34 17.13
C VAL A 117 -4.53 3.14 17.76
N ALA A 118 -3.85 1.99 17.74
CA ALA A 118 -4.32 0.77 18.38
C ALA A 118 -3.40 0.39 19.53
N SER A 119 -3.98 -0.12 20.62
CA SER A 119 -3.21 -0.67 21.73
C SER A 119 -2.92 -2.15 21.49
N ARG A 120 -1.70 -2.60 21.80
CA ARG A 120 -1.34 -4.02 21.76
C ARG A 120 -1.53 -4.65 23.13
N VAL A 121 -2.03 -5.89 23.15
CA VAL A 121 -2.02 -6.73 24.35
C VAL A 121 -0.56 -6.88 24.81
N GLY A 122 -0.23 -6.34 25.99
CA GLY A 122 1.15 -6.24 26.50
C GLY A 122 1.71 -4.82 26.62
N GLY A 123 0.93 -3.77 26.33
CA GLY A 123 1.26 -2.38 26.67
C GLY A 123 2.02 -1.58 25.60
N GLY A 124 2.26 -2.15 24.42
CA GLY A 124 2.76 -1.41 23.25
C GLY A 124 1.63 -0.70 22.49
N ALA A 125 2.00 0.24 21.63
CA ALA A 125 1.05 0.96 20.77
C ALA A 125 1.38 0.76 19.30
N ILE A 126 0.36 0.74 18.45
CA ILE A 126 0.47 0.62 17.00
C ILE A 126 -0.07 1.91 16.40
N LEU A 127 0.78 2.64 15.70
CA LEU A 127 0.38 3.77 14.88
C LEU A 127 0.03 3.25 13.49
N VAL A 128 -1.24 3.35 13.12
CA VAL A 128 -1.73 2.94 11.80
C VAL A 128 -1.74 4.16 10.90
N LEU A 129 -0.91 4.09 9.87
CA LEU A 129 -0.79 5.10 8.84
C LEU A 129 -1.50 4.62 7.58
N GLN A 130 -2.21 5.51 6.88
CA GLN A 130 -2.87 5.20 5.62
C GLN A 130 -2.32 6.08 4.50
N GLN A 131 -2.09 5.47 3.35
CA GLN A 131 -1.79 6.19 2.12
C GLN A 131 -3.06 6.82 1.54
N LEU A 132 -3.11 8.15 1.50
CA LEU A 132 -4.24 8.93 1.02
C LEU A 132 -4.22 9.17 -0.50
N GLY A 133 -3.23 8.64 -1.21
CA GLY A 133 -3.05 8.81 -2.65
C GLY A 133 -2.07 9.90 -3.05
N ALA A 134 -1.86 10.07 -4.36
CA ALA A 134 -0.93 11.06 -4.89
C ALA A 134 -1.35 12.48 -4.43
N GLY A 135 -0.49 13.15 -3.67
CA GLY A 135 -0.61 14.59 -3.43
C GLY A 135 -0.40 15.36 -4.73
N PRO A 136 -0.82 16.64 -4.81
CA PRO A 136 -0.63 17.44 -6.02
C PRO A 136 0.86 17.48 -6.39
N ALA A 137 1.13 17.25 -7.68
CA ALA A 137 2.45 17.32 -8.30
C ALA A 137 3.08 18.71 -8.16
#